data_AF-A0A9X4AX21-F1
#
_entry.id   AF-A0A9X4AX21-F1
#
_cell.length_a   1.000
_cell.length_b   1.000
_cell.length_c   1.000
_cell.angle_alpha   90.00
_cell.angle_beta   90.00
_cell.angle_gamma   90.00
#
_symmetry.space_group_name_H-M   'P 1'
#
loop_
_entity.id
_entity.type
_entity.pdbx_description
1 polymer ?
#
loop_
_entity_poly.entity_id
_entity_poly.type
_entity_poly.pdbx_seq_one_letter_code
_entity_poly.pdbx_strand_id
1 'polypeptide(L)'
;MNDELVLDAGDFGPDRMIRPPARPMYQQIFDYLMAKPDPVKVPSGTGIGREGVAATAVCIRWGSYFAVLADRSKPMWSEVASPETSRISDDEMARINIEASAALAHWVDVFSADWQLYGQLVNRAVVYLPMPKKTSKPERGLAFVPLAVPEMAKQLVEATDAERLALARADASHHPSRVFANALVNVAWRNGPIENIHAGLAAAYPIDRCRVTAAEERELVRFTSNRMAAGMDACLLLRSERQRFERSWPEQVLPYRLASFLLITPTGWTLTETSRDVRLMR
;
A
#
# COMPACT_ATOMS: atom_id res chain seq x y z
N MET A 1 -17.32 9.42 -13.79
CA MET A 1 -16.65 9.31 -12.47
C MET A 1 -17.64 8.63 -11.54
N ASN A 2 -17.19 8.08 -10.41
CA ASN A 2 -18.13 7.67 -9.37
C ASN A 2 -18.37 8.90 -8.50
N ASP A 3 -19.42 9.66 -8.81
CA ASP A 3 -19.67 10.97 -8.21
C ASP A 3 -20.06 10.89 -6.71
N GLU A 4 -20.17 9.67 -6.18
CA GLU A 4 -20.49 9.39 -4.77
C GLU A 4 -19.25 9.30 -3.86
N LEU A 5 -18.04 9.12 -4.40
CA LEU A 5 -16.84 8.97 -3.58
C LEU A 5 -16.15 10.32 -3.38
N VAL A 6 -16.41 10.97 -2.25
CA VAL A 6 -15.72 12.17 -1.80
C VAL A 6 -14.83 11.81 -0.61
N LEU A 7 -13.54 12.14 -0.69
CA LEU A 7 -12.56 11.84 0.35
C LEU A 7 -12.01 13.14 0.93
N ASP A 8 -11.97 13.20 2.25
CA ASP A 8 -11.22 14.22 2.96
C ASP A 8 -9.74 13.80 2.97
N ALA A 9 -8.91 14.55 2.23
CA ALA A 9 -7.47 14.35 2.18
C ALA A 9 -6.69 15.25 3.15
N GLY A 10 -7.42 15.96 4.03
CA GLY A 10 -6.89 16.88 5.02
C GLY A 10 -6.87 18.33 4.53
N ASP A 11 -6.35 19.20 5.41
CA ASP A 11 -6.48 20.64 5.26
C ASP A 11 -5.16 21.31 4.90
N PHE A 12 -5.23 22.29 4.00
CA PHE A 12 -4.11 23.18 3.72
C PHE A 12 -4.07 24.31 4.76
N GLY A 13 -3.11 24.23 5.66
CA GLY A 13 -2.89 25.19 6.74
C GLY A 13 -1.94 26.33 6.38
N PRO A 14 -1.68 27.24 7.34
CA PRO A 14 -0.63 28.24 7.21
C PRO A 14 0.75 27.57 6.96
N ASP A 15 1.70 28.35 6.43
CA ASP A 15 3.08 27.89 6.13
C ASP A 15 3.21 26.79 5.05
N ARG A 16 2.23 26.71 4.14
CA ARG A 16 2.19 25.70 3.06
C ARG A 16 2.24 24.26 3.57
N MET A 17 1.67 24.03 4.75
CA MET A 17 1.61 22.72 5.37
C MET A 17 0.24 22.08 5.14
N ILE A 18 0.22 20.87 4.61
CA ILE A 18 -0.98 20.06 4.46
C ILE A 18 -1.03 19.11 5.65
N ARG A 19 -2.01 19.31 6.52
CA ARG A 19 -2.25 18.41 7.65
C ARG A 19 -3.08 17.24 7.17
N PRO A 20 -2.85 16.02 7.69
CA PRO A 20 -3.70 14.89 7.34
C PRO A 20 -5.10 15.04 7.94
N PRO A 21 -6.10 14.37 7.35
CA PRO A 21 -7.45 14.40 7.88
C PRO A 21 -7.45 13.74 9.26
N ALA A 22 -8.34 14.20 10.15
CA ALA A 22 -8.52 13.58 11.47
C ALA A 22 -8.84 12.08 11.34
N ARG A 23 -9.54 11.71 10.26
CA ARG A 23 -9.81 10.34 9.89
C ARG A 23 -9.00 9.93 8.65
N PRO A 24 -8.06 8.98 8.73
CA PRO A 24 -7.26 8.54 7.59
C PRO A 24 -8.11 8.13 6.37
N MET A 25 -7.63 8.45 5.17
CA MET A 25 -8.37 8.21 3.92
C MET A 25 -8.77 6.75 3.73
N TYR A 26 -7.90 5.80 4.08
CA TYR A 26 -8.26 4.38 3.99
C TYR A 26 -9.46 4.03 4.88
N GLN A 27 -9.61 4.61 6.06
CA GLN A 27 -10.77 4.34 6.91
C GLN A 27 -12.07 4.90 6.29
N GLN A 28 -11.99 6.04 5.62
CA GLN A 28 -13.12 6.59 4.86
C GLN A 28 -13.52 5.63 3.72
N ILE A 29 -12.53 5.05 3.02
CA ILE A 29 -12.75 4.04 1.99
C ILE A 29 -13.40 2.77 2.58
N PHE A 30 -12.90 2.29 3.71
CA PHE A 30 -13.47 1.12 4.37
C PHE A 30 -14.93 1.34 4.74
N ASP A 31 -15.28 2.46 5.37
CA ASP A 31 -16.67 2.81 5.68
C ASP A 31 -17.55 2.88 4.44
N TYR A 32 -17.05 3.53 3.39
CA TYR A 32 -17.73 3.60 2.11
C TYR A 32 -18.02 2.19 1.57
N LEU A 33 -17.05 1.28 1.60
CA LEU A 33 -17.23 -0.10 1.14
C LEU A 33 -18.13 -0.92 2.06
N MET A 34 -18.12 -0.68 3.37
CA MET A 34 -19.01 -1.31 4.34
C MET A 34 -20.46 -0.92 4.10
N ALA A 35 -20.72 0.33 3.70
CA ALA A 35 -22.05 0.84 3.38
C ALA A 35 -22.58 0.38 2.01
N LYS A 36 -21.71 -0.12 1.11
CA LYS A 36 -22.15 -0.60 -0.21
C LYS A 36 -22.75 -2.00 -0.13
N PRO A 37 -23.83 -2.28 -0.89
CA PRO A 37 -24.35 -3.63 -1.01
C PRO A 37 -23.32 -4.54 -1.71
N ASP A 38 -23.44 -5.84 -1.49
CA ASP A 38 -22.67 -6.80 -2.28
C ASP A 38 -23.09 -6.73 -3.76
N PRO A 39 -22.13 -6.77 -4.69
CA PRO A 39 -22.45 -6.71 -6.11
C PRO A 39 -23.20 -7.97 -6.55
N VAL A 40 -24.29 -7.78 -7.31
CA VAL A 40 -25.16 -8.87 -7.81
C VAL A 40 -24.37 -9.90 -8.62
N LYS A 41 -23.35 -9.46 -9.35
CA LYS A 41 -22.44 -10.33 -10.09
C LYS A 41 -21.04 -10.22 -9.50
N VAL A 42 -20.44 -11.38 -9.24
CA VAL A 42 -19.04 -11.50 -8.86
C VAL A 42 -18.18 -10.89 -9.98
N PRO A 43 -17.24 -9.98 -9.68
CA PRO A 43 -16.37 -9.38 -10.69
C PRO A 43 -15.56 -10.45 -11.41
N SER A 44 -15.35 -10.27 -12.72
CA SER A 44 -14.54 -11.16 -13.54
C SER A 44 -13.06 -11.14 -13.13
N GLY A 45 -12.34 -12.23 -13.44
CA GLY A 45 -10.92 -12.41 -13.11
C GLY A 45 -10.69 -13.51 -12.08
N THR A 46 -9.42 -13.74 -11.72
CA THR A 46 -9.05 -14.73 -10.70
C THR A 46 -9.32 -14.17 -9.30
N GLY A 47 -9.49 -15.04 -8.29
CA GLY A 47 -9.63 -14.61 -6.89
C GLY A 47 -8.48 -13.70 -6.47
N ILE A 48 -7.24 -14.21 -6.59
CA ILE A 48 -6.05 -13.46 -6.23
C ILE A 48 -5.83 -12.18 -7.07
N GLY A 49 -6.18 -12.22 -8.35
CA GLY A 49 -6.08 -11.06 -9.22
C GLY A 49 -7.01 -9.93 -8.79
N ARG A 50 -8.18 -10.26 -8.23
CA ARG A 50 -9.12 -9.29 -7.66
C ARG A 50 -8.62 -8.76 -6.32
N GLU A 51 -8.05 -9.62 -5.48
CA GLU A 51 -7.42 -9.20 -4.22
C GLU A 51 -6.29 -8.19 -4.44
N GLY A 52 -5.40 -8.42 -5.41
CA GLY A 52 -4.34 -7.46 -5.72
C GLY A 52 -4.86 -6.10 -6.22
N VAL A 53 -5.95 -6.09 -7.01
CA VAL A 53 -6.60 -4.85 -7.44
C VAL A 53 -7.29 -4.16 -6.27
N ALA A 54 -8.02 -4.89 -5.43
CA ALA A 54 -8.69 -4.36 -4.25
C ALA A 54 -7.68 -3.74 -3.26
N ALA A 55 -6.62 -4.48 -2.92
CA ALA A 55 -5.55 -3.99 -2.05
C ALA A 55 -4.89 -2.72 -2.62
N THR A 56 -4.63 -2.67 -3.92
CA THR A 56 -4.08 -1.46 -4.57
C THR A 56 -5.06 -0.29 -4.53
N ALA A 57 -6.34 -0.55 -4.78
CA ALA A 57 -7.38 0.47 -4.76
C ALA A 57 -7.53 1.08 -3.36
N VAL A 58 -7.70 0.22 -2.36
CA VAL A 58 -7.92 0.61 -0.96
C VAL A 58 -6.68 1.21 -0.33
N CYS A 59 -5.50 0.60 -0.52
CA CYS A 59 -4.33 1.02 0.23
C CYS A 59 -3.57 2.16 -0.45
N ILE A 60 -3.52 2.19 -1.78
CA ILE A 60 -2.67 3.17 -2.49
C ILE A 60 -3.51 4.18 -3.24
N ARG A 61 -4.30 3.72 -4.21
CA ARG A 61 -4.92 4.64 -5.18
C ARG A 61 -5.91 5.61 -4.55
N TRP A 62 -6.71 5.13 -3.59
CA TRP A 62 -7.78 5.90 -2.97
C TRP A 62 -7.59 6.09 -1.46
N GLY A 63 -7.00 5.14 -0.74
CA GLY A 63 -6.80 5.28 0.72
C GLY A 63 -5.50 5.95 1.13
N SER A 64 -4.76 6.55 0.19
CA SER A 64 -3.58 7.36 0.49
C SER A 64 -3.62 8.70 -0.25
N TYR A 65 -2.71 9.59 0.15
CA TYR A 65 -2.50 10.91 -0.41
C TYR A 65 -2.19 10.89 -1.92
N PHE A 66 -1.83 9.73 -2.49
CA PHE A 66 -1.71 9.57 -3.94
C PHE A 66 -3.02 9.91 -4.68
N ALA A 67 -4.18 9.76 -4.03
CA ALA A 67 -5.46 10.17 -4.57
C ALA A 67 -5.51 11.67 -4.93
N VAL A 68 -4.84 12.51 -4.15
CA VAL A 68 -4.76 13.97 -4.36
C VAL A 68 -3.89 14.30 -5.58
N LEU A 69 -2.80 13.55 -5.75
CA LEU A 69 -1.82 13.73 -6.83
C LEU A 69 -2.37 13.28 -8.19
N ALA A 70 -3.17 12.23 -8.18
CA ALA A 70 -3.80 11.62 -9.35
C ALA A 70 -5.27 12.05 -9.53
N ASP A 71 -5.68 13.17 -8.94
CA ASP A 71 -7.04 13.70 -9.08
C ASP A 71 -7.25 14.28 -10.49
N ARG A 72 -8.06 13.60 -11.30
CA ARG A 72 -8.35 13.98 -12.69
C ARG A 72 -9.38 15.10 -12.82
N SER A 73 -9.99 15.54 -11.72
CA SER A 73 -10.86 16.72 -11.72
C SER A 73 -10.04 18.02 -11.83
N LYS A 74 -8.76 17.97 -11.44
CA LYS A 74 -7.81 19.08 -11.51
C LYS A 74 -7.18 19.21 -12.90
N PRO A 75 -6.86 20.45 -13.35
CA PRO A 75 -6.09 20.63 -14.57
C PRO A 75 -4.70 20.00 -14.44
N MET A 76 -4.21 19.40 -15.52
CA MET A 76 -2.88 18.79 -15.57
C MET A 76 -1.80 19.86 -15.31
N TRP A 77 -0.78 19.51 -14.52
CA TRP A 77 0.38 20.38 -14.34
C TRP A 77 1.22 20.44 -15.62
N SER A 78 1.74 21.62 -15.98
CA SER A 78 2.55 21.80 -17.21
C SER A 78 3.82 20.96 -17.20
N GLU A 79 4.41 20.72 -16.03
CA GLU A 79 5.69 20.02 -15.89
C GLU A 79 5.58 18.49 -15.92
N VAL A 80 4.38 17.91 -16.08
CA VAL A 80 4.24 16.42 -16.07
C VAL A 80 5.02 15.71 -17.17
N ALA A 81 5.33 16.41 -18.26
CA ALA A 81 6.12 15.88 -19.37
C ALA A 81 7.64 16.05 -19.18
N SER A 82 8.06 16.81 -18.16
CA SER A 82 9.47 17.08 -17.90
C SER A 82 10.10 15.91 -17.14
N PRO A 83 11.08 15.19 -17.73
CA PRO A 83 11.71 14.04 -17.08
C PRO A 83 12.63 14.45 -15.92
N GLU A 84 13.01 15.73 -15.84
CA GLU A 84 13.88 16.26 -14.79
C GLU A 84 13.09 16.76 -13.57
N THR A 85 11.77 16.86 -13.69
CA THR A 85 10.91 17.42 -12.63
C THR A 85 10.48 16.34 -11.67
N SER A 86 10.86 16.52 -10.40
CA SER A 86 10.26 15.78 -9.29
C SER A 86 8.82 16.23 -9.09
N ARG A 87 7.87 15.30 -9.17
CA ARG A 87 6.43 15.63 -9.09
C ARG A 87 5.79 15.25 -7.76
N ILE A 88 6.57 14.65 -6.88
CA ILE A 88 6.18 14.25 -5.53
C ILE A 88 7.31 14.71 -4.61
N SER A 89 7.02 15.46 -3.56
CA SER A 89 8.06 15.82 -2.57
C SER A 89 8.42 14.63 -1.68
N ASP A 90 9.54 14.69 -0.97
CA ASP A 90 9.91 13.69 0.02
C ASP A 90 8.85 13.53 1.11
N ASP A 91 8.27 14.64 1.57
CA ASP A 91 7.18 14.65 2.56
C ASP A 91 5.90 13.99 2.01
N GLU A 92 5.55 14.28 0.76
CA GLU A 92 4.39 13.64 0.10
C GLU A 92 4.62 12.14 -0.07
N MET A 93 5.82 11.74 -0.49
CA MET A 93 6.18 10.34 -0.62
C MET A 93 6.12 9.63 0.74
N ALA A 94 6.67 10.27 1.79
CA ALA A 94 6.61 9.76 3.16
C ALA A 94 5.16 9.57 3.62
N ARG A 95 4.29 10.56 3.41
CA ARG A 95 2.87 10.47 3.76
C ARG A 95 2.18 9.32 3.02
N ILE A 96 2.38 9.21 1.70
CA ILE A 96 1.80 8.12 0.89
C ILE A 96 2.23 6.76 1.42
N ASN A 97 3.52 6.59 1.69
CA ASN A 97 4.07 5.32 2.19
C ASN A 97 3.46 4.95 3.56
N ILE A 98 3.39 5.91 4.49
CA ILE A 98 2.81 5.70 5.82
C ILE A 98 1.34 5.31 5.71
N GLU A 99 0.53 6.08 4.98
CA GLU A 99 -0.89 5.81 4.81
C GLU A 99 -1.14 4.48 4.09
N ALA A 100 -0.40 4.20 3.01
CA ALA A 100 -0.55 2.98 2.24
C ALA A 100 -0.21 1.74 3.05
N SER A 101 0.86 1.79 3.83
CA SER A 101 1.17 0.69 4.71
C SER A 101 0.10 0.58 5.80
N ALA A 102 -0.41 1.68 6.36
CA ALA A 102 -1.36 1.64 7.49
C ALA A 102 -2.66 0.98 7.04
N ALA A 103 -3.13 1.38 5.86
CA ALA A 103 -4.24 0.78 5.16
C ALA A 103 -4.03 -0.72 4.93
N LEU A 104 -2.84 -1.13 4.47
CA LEU A 104 -2.53 -2.53 4.20
C LEU A 104 -2.45 -3.38 5.48
N ALA A 105 -1.90 -2.83 6.56
CA ALA A 105 -1.90 -3.52 7.86
C ALA A 105 -3.34 -3.82 8.30
N HIS A 106 -4.23 -2.82 8.22
CA HIS A 106 -5.64 -3.00 8.52
C HIS A 106 -6.33 -4.00 7.56
N TRP A 107 -6.00 -3.95 6.27
CA TRP A 107 -6.52 -4.89 5.27
C TRP A 107 -6.13 -6.35 5.56
N VAL A 108 -4.89 -6.58 6.02
CA VAL A 108 -4.38 -7.90 6.44
C VAL A 108 -5.02 -8.37 7.74
N ASP A 109 -5.30 -7.46 8.67
CA ASP A 109 -6.03 -7.79 9.90
C ASP A 109 -7.45 -8.28 9.58
N VAL A 110 -8.16 -7.58 8.69
CA VAL A 110 -9.49 -8.00 8.21
C VAL A 110 -9.42 -9.36 7.50
N PHE A 111 -8.46 -9.56 6.60
CA PHE A 111 -8.20 -10.85 5.95
C PHE A 111 -8.03 -11.99 6.96
N SER A 112 -7.34 -11.71 8.06
CA SER A 112 -7.00 -12.70 9.08
C SER A 112 -8.16 -13.00 10.03
N ALA A 113 -8.98 -12.00 10.33
CA ALA A 113 -10.06 -12.08 11.30
C ALA A 113 -11.37 -12.62 10.71
N ASP A 114 -11.76 -12.18 9.51
CA ASP A 114 -13.02 -12.55 8.88
C ASP A 114 -12.86 -12.70 7.36
N TRP A 115 -12.73 -13.96 6.94
CA TRP A 115 -12.55 -14.31 5.53
C TRP A 115 -13.77 -13.97 4.66
N GLN A 116 -14.98 -14.06 5.22
CA GLN A 116 -16.20 -13.79 4.48
C GLN A 116 -16.33 -12.29 4.24
N LEU A 117 -16.18 -11.48 5.29
CA LEU A 117 -16.18 -10.03 5.19
C LEU A 117 -15.07 -9.53 4.25
N TYR A 118 -13.86 -10.09 4.38
CA TYR A 118 -12.76 -9.79 3.48
C TYR A 118 -13.14 -10.02 2.00
N GLY A 119 -13.71 -11.18 1.69
CA GLY A 119 -14.15 -11.50 0.32
C GLY A 119 -15.23 -10.54 -0.21
N GLN A 120 -16.16 -10.12 0.65
CA GLN A 120 -17.15 -9.09 0.31
C GLN A 120 -16.48 -7.76 0.01
N LEU A 121 -15.57 -7.29 0.87
CA LEU A 121 -14.83 -6.04 0.68
C LEU A 121 -13.97 -6.06 -0.58
N VAL A 122 -13.34 -7.19 -0.93
CA VAL A 122 -12.62 -7.34 -2.21
C VAL A 122 -13.56 -7.11 -3.38
N ASN A 123 -14.72 -7.76 -3.39
CA ASN A 123 -15.69 -7.62 -4.48
C ASN A 123 -16.21 -6.18 -4.58
N ARG A 124 -16.56 -5.57 -3.44
CA ARG A 124 -17.03 -4.19 -3.37
C ARG A 124 -15.96 -3.21 -3.83
N ALA A 125 -14.71 -3.37 -3.40
CA ALA A 125 -13.59 -2.53 -3.84
C ALA A 125 -13.40 -2.59 -5.36
N VAL A 126 -13.41 -3.80 -5.93
CA VAL A 126 -13.25 -3.99 -7.39
C VAL A 126 -14.41 -3.37 -8.16
N VAL A 127 -15.65 -3.41 -7.66
CA VAL A 127 -16.82 -2.85 -8.35
C VAL A 127 -16.91 -1.34 -8.18
N TYR A 128 -16.88 -0.86 -6.94
CA TYR A 128 -17.26 0.49 -6.58
C TYR A 128 -16.11 1.51 -6.58
N LEU A 129 -14.85 1.07 -6.48
CA LEU A 129 -13.71 1.97 -6.60
C LEU A 129 -13.30 2.09 -8.08
N PRO A 130 -13.19 3.31 -8.63
CA PRO A 130 -12.71 3.50 -10.00
C PRO A 130 -11.26 3.02 -10.11
N MET A 131 -11.05 2.02 -10.97
CA MET A 131 -9.73 1.44 -11.23
C MET A 131 -9.60 1.16 -12.72
N PRO A 132 -8.40 1.35 -13.32
CA PRO A 132 -8.18 1.13 -14.75
C PRO A 132 -8.29 -0.34 -15.17
N LYS A 133 -8.30 -1.28 -14.21
CA LYS A 133 -8.50 -2.71 -14.44
C LYS A 133 -9.21 -3.35 -13.25
N LYS A 134 -9.84 -4.50 -13.48
CA LYS A 134 -10.63 -5.25 -12.49
C LYS A 134 -9.95 -6.53 -11.97
N THR A 135 -8.86 -6.96 -12.61
CA THR A 135 -8.03 -8.08 -12.16
C THR A 135 -6.55 -7.83 -12.46
N SER A 136 -5.67 -8.38 -11.64
CA SER A 136 -4.22 -8.39 -11.85
C SER A 136 -3.70 -9.81 -12.13
N LYS A 137 -2.40 -9.91 -12.43
CA LYS A 137 -1.68 -11.18 -12.52
C LYS A 137 -0.58 -11.14 -11.45
N PRO A 138 -0.53 -12.10 -10.51
CA PRO A 138 0.53 -12.14 -9.50
C PRO A 138 1.91 -12.09 -10.16
N GLU A 139 2.78 -11.21 -9.66
CA GLU A 139 4.17 -11.14 -10.12
C GLU A 139 4.93 -12.39 -9.69
N ARG A 140 5.54 -13.08 -10.65
CA ARG A 140 6.36 -14.27 -10.38
C ARG A 140 7.77 -13.85 -9.99
N GLY A 141 8.38 -14.62 -9.08
CA GLY A 141 9.77 -14.38 -8.67
C GLY A 141 9.96 -13.19 -7.74
N LEU A 142 8.90 -12.61 -7.20
CA LEU A 142 8.99 -11.56 -6.19
C LEU A 142 9.64 -12.15 -4.91
N ALA A 143 10.83 -11.68 -4.55
CA ALA A 143 11.61 -12.16 -3.40
C ALA A 143 10.87 -12.09 -2.05
N PHE A 144 9.78 -11.31 -2.00
CA PHE A 144 8.85 -11.24 -0.88
C PHE A 144 8.11 -12.56 -0.62
N VAL A 145 7.66 -13.29 -1.66
CA VAL A 145 6.79 -14.46 -1.49
C VAL A 145 7.50 -15.64 -0.82
N PRO A 146 8.76 -15.98 -1.16
CA PRO A 146 9.48 -17.06 -0.48
C PRO A 146 9.64 -16.89 1.03
N LEU A 147 9.55 -15.67 1.56
CA LEU A 147 9.63 -15.43 3.01
C LEU A 147 8.44 -16.01 3.79
N ALA A 148 7.32 -16.32 3.11
CA ALA A 148 6.19 -17.03 3.71
C ALA A 148 6.43 -18.54 3.87
N VAL A 149 7.52 -19.07 3.30
CA VAL A 149 7.87 -20.50 3.40
C VAL A 149 8.64 -20.73 4.71
N PRO A 150 8.21 -21.66 5.60
CA PRO A 150 8.82 -21.85 6.91
C PRO A 150 10.32 -22.12 6.89
N GLU A 151 10.79 -22.91 5.93
CA GLU A 151 12.20 -23.27 5.79
C GLU A 151 13.05 -22.05 5.43
N MET A 152 12.58 -21.21 4.51
CA MET A 152 13.25 -19.97 4.12
C MET A 152 13.25 -18.96 5.28
N ALA A 153 12.11 -18.84 5.98
CA ALA A 153 11.99 -18.02 7.17
C ALA A 153 13.00 -18.43 8.25
N LYS A 154 13.12 -19.73 8.52
CA LYS A 154 14.07 -20.29 9.49
C LYS A 154 15.52 -19.98 9.11
N GLN A 155 15.90 -20.21 7.86
CA GLN A 155 17.25 -19.91 7.37
C GLN A 155 17.61 -18.43 7.56
N LEU A 156 16.67 -17.52 7.27
CA LEU A 156 16.89 -16.09 7.46
C LEU A 156 17.07 -15.73 8.95
N VAL A 157 16.27 -16.31 9.84
CA VAL A 157 16.39 -16.10 11.28
C VAL A 157 17.73 -16.62 11.81
N GLU A 158 18.17 -17.80 11.39
CA GLU A 158 19.45 -18.40 11.80
C GLU A 158 20.67 -17.64 11.28
N ALA A 159 20.56 -16.99 10.12
CA ALA A 159 21.62 -16.19 9.52
C ALA A 159 21.69 -14.75 10.05
N THR A 160 20.73 -14.31 10.88
CA THR A 160 20.66 -12.95 11.41
C THR A 160 21.41 -12.85 12.74
N ASP A 161 22.18 -11.78 12.93
CA ASP A 161 22.82 -11.49 14.21
C ASP A 161 21.82 -11.25 15.35
N ALA A 162 22.25 -11.51 16.59
CA ALA A 162 21.37 -11.54 17.75
C ALA A 162 20.73 -10.18 18.08
N GLU A 163 21.46 -9.07 17.91
CA GLU A 163 20.97 -7.73 18.21
C GLU A 163 19.85 -7.34 17.25
N ARG A 164 20.10 -7.51 15.94
CA ARG A 164 19.11 -7.25 14.91
C ARG A 164 17.89 -8.15 15.03
N LEU A 165 18.09 -9.43 15.37
CA LEU A 165 17.00 -10.36 15.60
C LEU A 165 16.13 -9.92 16.79
N ALA A 166 16.74 -9.47 17.89
CA ALA A 166 16.01 -9.01 19.07
C ALA A 166 15.14 -7.78 18.75
N LEU A 167 15.68 -6.80 18.02
CA LEU A 167 14.93 -5.63 17.57
C LEU A 167 13.77 -6.02 16.65
N ALA A 168 14.02 -6.90 15.67
CA ALA A 168 12.98 -7.34 14.75
C ALA A 168 11.87 -8.14 15.46
N ARG A 169 12.21 -8.95 16.47
CA ARG A 169 11.23 -9.64 17.31
C ARG A 169 10.39 -8.66 18.13
N ALA A 170 11.01 -7.62 18.70
CA ALA A 170 10.27 -6.58 19.40
C ALA A 170 9.28 -5.87 18.47
N ASP A 171 9.71 -5.46 17.28
CA ASP A 171 8.86 -4.82 16.27
C ASP A 171 7.69 -5.74 15.86
N ALA A 172 7.98 -7.00 15.51
CA ALA A 172 6.97 -7.97 15.08
C ALA A 172 6.00 -8.35 16.21
N SER A 173 6.44 -8.32 17.47
CA SER A 173 5.56 -8.62 18.62
C SER A 173 4.55 -7.51 18.86
N HIS A 174 4.97 -6.25 18.76
CA HIS A 174 4.09 -5.10 19.00
C HIS A 174 3.24 -4.73 17.77
N HIS A 175 3.80 -4.88 16.56
CA HIS A 175 3.22 -4.38 15.32
C HIS A 175 3.33 -5.36 14.14
N PRO A 176 2.86 -6.62 14.27
CA PRO A 176 3.13 -7.67 13.28
C PRO A 176 2.57 -7.35 11.89
N SER A 177 1.31 -6.94 11.80
CA SER A 177 0.67 -6.61 10.51
C SER A 177 1.31 -5.38 9.85
N ARG A 178 1.83 -4.46 10.66
CA ARG A 178 2.55 -3.28 10.18
C ARG A 178 3.91 -3.64 9.60
N VAL A 179 4.65 -4.54 10.25
CA VAL A 179 5.92 -5.08 9.73
C VAL A 179 5.72 -5.68 8.34
N PHE A 180 4.73 -6.55 8.20
CA PHE A 180 4.39 -7.17 6.91
C PHE A 180 3.97 -6.11 5.89
N ALA A 181 3.10 -5.18 6.27
CA ALA A 181 2.58 -4.15 5.38
C ALA A 181 3.66 -3.16 4.90
N ASN A 182 4.59 -2.76 5.76
CA ASN A 182 5.73 -1.92 5.38
C ASN A 182 6.58 -2.63 4.34
N ALA A 183 6.90 -3.90 4.56
CA ALA A 183 7.67 -4.71 3.62
C ALA A 183 6.96 -4.87 2.26
N LEU A 184 5.64 -5.14 2.27
CA LEU A 184 4.88 -5.35 1.04
C LEU A 184 4.67 -4.05 0.27
N VAL A 185 4.29 -2.94 0.90
CA VAL A 185 4.19 -1.64 0.23
C VAL A 185 5.55 -1.23 -0.33
N ASN A 186 6.62 -1.48 0.41
CA ASN A 186 7.94 -1.14 -0.08
C ASN A 186 8.27 -1.84 -1.40
N VAL A 187 8.02 -3.15 -1.53
CA VAL A 187 8.25 -3.84 -2.81
C VAL A 187 7.16 -3.59 -3.85
N ALA A 188 5.92 -3.35 -3.45
CA ALA A 188 4.79 -3.21 -4.38
C ALA A 188 4.60 -1.79 -4.90
N TRP A 189 5.15 -0.79 -4.22
CA TRP A 189 4.97 0.62 -4.51
C TRP A 189 6.30 1.36 -4.56
N ARG A 190 6.98 1.47 -3.41
CA ARG A 190 8.18 2.31 -3.26
C ARG A 190 9.26 1.91 -4.26
N ASN A 191 9.65 0.63 -4.25
CA ASN A 191 10.61 0.06 -5.20
C ASN A 191 9.95 -0.27 -6.54
N GLY A 192 9.37 0.75 -7.17
CA GLY A 192 8.57 0.64 -8.39
C GLY A 192 8.61 1.89 -9.26
N PRO A 193 7.73 1.98 -10.28
CA PRO A 193 7.72 3.10 -11.22
C PRO A 193 7.43 4.46 -10.58
N ILE A 194 6.97 4.50 -9.33
CA ILE A 194 6.75 5.77 -8.62
C ILE A 194 8.05 6.54 -8.40
N GLU A 195 9.19 5.86 -8.30
CA GLU A 195 10.51 6.49 -8.20
C GLU A 195 10.77 7.41 -9.40
N ASN A 196 10.30 7.06 -10.60
CA ASN A 196 10.47 7.89 -11.78
C ASN A 196 9.66 9.20 -11.71
N ILE A 197 8.62 9.24 -10.88
CA ILE A 197 7.78 10.45 -10.66
C ILE A 197 8.32 11.27 -9.49
N HIS A 198 8.93 10.60 -8.51
CA HIS A 198 9.54 11.20 -7.32
C HIS A 198 10.93 11.76 -7.60
N ALA A 199 11.72 11.13 -8.47
CA ALA A 199 13.06 11.55 -8.84
C ALA A 199 13.07 12.89 -9.57
N GLY A 200 14.23 13.56 -9.55
CA GLY A 200 14.44 14.85 -10.19
C GLY A 200 14.51 16.00 -9.19
N LEU A 201 14.42 17.23 -9.69
CA LEU A 201 14.42 18.46 -8.90
C LEU A 201 13.14 19.23 -9.19
N ALA A 202 12.60 19.92 -8.18
CA ALA A 202 11.42 20.77 -8.38
C ALA A 202 11.53 22.05 -7.58
N ALA A 203 11.09 23.14 -8.21
CA ALA A 203 10.93 24.44 -7.56
C ALA A 203 9.54 24.62 -6.93
N ALA A 204 8.58 23.72 -7.13
CA ALA A 204 7.26 23.80 -6.50
C ALA A 204 6.50 22.48 -6.60
N TYR A 205 5.48 22.32 -5.75
CA TYR A 205 4.55 21.18 -5.75
C TYR A 205 3.09 21.70 -5.70
N PRO A 206 2.47 22.06 -6.84
CA PRO A 206 1.13 22.63 -6.85
C PRO A 206 0.06 21.61 -6.44
N ILE A 207 -0.79 22.00 -5.48
CA ILE A 207 -1.86 21.14 -4.94
C ILE A 207 -3.13 21.17 -5.81
N ASP A 208 -3.35 22.25 -6.54
CA ASP A 208 -4.49 22.49 -7.43
C ASP A 208 -4.34 21.83 -8.80
N ARG A 209 -3.25 21.07 -9.01
CA ARG A 209 -2.95 20.40 -10.28
C ARG A 209 -2.91 18.89 -10.15
N CYS A 210 -3.33 18.21 -11.22
CA CYS A 210 -3.08 16.80 -11.40
C CYS A 210 -1.60 16.62 -11.80
N ARG A 211 -0.87 15.75 -11.09
CA ARG A 211 0.57 15.56 -11.27
C ARG A 211 0.95 14.20 -11.85
N VAL A 212 -0.04 13.35 -12.05
CA VAL A 212 0.13 11.99 -12.59
C VAL A 212 -0.71 11.85 -13.86
N THR A 213 -0.07 11.51 -14.97
CA THR A 213 -0.77 11.29 -16.23
C THR A 213 -1.59 10.00 -16.18
N ALA A 214 -2.59 9.89 -17.07
CA ALA A 214 -3.39 8.68 -17.18
C ALA A 214 -2.57 7.44 -17.58
N ALA A 215 -1.45 7.62 -18.30
CA ALA A 215 -0.55 6.53 -18.68
C ALA A 215 0.25 6.03 -17.47
N GLU A 216 0.83 6.95 -16.70
CA GLU A 216 1.57 6.64 -15.47
C GLU A 216 0.66 5.99 -14.43
N GLU A 217 -0.56 6.51 -14.23
CA GLU A 217 -1.52 5.91 -13.30
C GLU A 217 -1.84 4.46 -13.70
N ARG A 218 -2.01 4.18 -15.00
CA ARG A 218 -2.23 2.80 -15.49
C ARG A 218 -1.01 1.93 -15.21
N GLU A 219 0.20 2.44 -15.41
CA GLU A 219 1.43 1.71 -15.14
C GLU A 219 1.60 1.42 -13.65
N LEU A 220 1.46 2.44 -12.79
CA LEU A 220 1.54 2.33 -11.33
C LEU A 220 0.52 1.35 -10.78
N VAL A 221 -0.75 1.49 -11.18
CA VAL A 221 -1.81 0.54 -10.77
C VAL A 221 -1.51 -0.85 -11.29
N ARG A 222 -1.00 -0.99 -12.53
CA ARG A 222 -0.66 -2.29 -13.10
C ARG A 222 0.42 -2.99 -12.28
N PHE A 223 1.52 -2.29 -12.04
CA PHE A 223 2.66 -2.75 -11.26
C PHE A 223 2.24 -3.11 -9.84
N THR A 224 1.65 -2.16 -9.13
CA THR A 224 1.26 -2.31 -7.72
C THR A 224 0.31 -3.48 -7.54
N SER A 225 -0.75 -3.59 -8.35
CA SER A 225 -1.73 -4.67 -8.17
C SER A 225 -1.22 -6.06 -8.54
N ASN A 226 -0.20 -6.16 -9.38
CA ASN A 226 0.46 -7.44 -9.65
C ASN A 226 1.31 -7.88 -8.44
N ARG A 227 2.04 -6.95 -7.82
CA ARG A 227 2.83 -7.23 -6.61
C ARG A 227 1.99 -7.42 -5.35
N MET A 228 0.92 -6.63 -5.19
CA MET A 228 -0.07 -6.83 -4.14
C MET A 228 -0.75 -8.18 -4.26
N ALA A 229 -1.06 -8.65 -5.48
CA ALA A 229 -1.58 -10.00 -5.67
C ALA A 229 -0.58 -11.07 -5.20
N ALA A 230 0.70 -10.94 -5.56
CA ALA A 230 1.73 -11.86 -5.04
C ALA A 230 1.88 -11.78 -3.51
N GLY A 231 1.76 -10.59 -2.93
CA GLY A 231 1.77 -10.40 -1.47
C GLY A 231 0.55 -11.01 -0.77
N MET A 232 -0.64 -10.93 -1.36
CA MET A 232 -1.83 -11.61 -0.82
C MET A 232 -1.74 -13.14 -0.96
N ASP A 233 -1.06 -13.66 -1.99
CA ASP A 233 -0.73 -15.08 -2.09
C ASP A 233 0.18 -15.49 -0.92
N ALA A 234 1.14 -14.64 -0.54
CA ALA A 234 1.95 -14.87 0.66
C ALA A 234 1.09 -14.87 1.94
N CYS A 235 0.11 -13.97 2.08
CA CYS A 235 -0.85 -14.01 3.20
C CYS A 235 -1.62 -15.33 3.27
N LEU A 236 -2.02 -15.90 2.12
CA LEU A 236 -2.69 -17.21 2.07
C LEU A 236 -1.77 -18.35 2.52
N LEU A 237 -0.49 -18.31 2.14
CA LEU A 237 0.52 -19.27 2.61
C LEU A 237 0.70 -19.18 4.12
N LEU A 238 0.89 -17.97 4.66
CA LEU A 238 1.05 -17.73 6.10
C LEU A 238 -0.19 -18.19 6.89
N ARG A 239 -1.39 -17.88 6.39
CA ARG A 239 -2.64 -18.36 7.02
C ARG A 239 -2.73 -19.89 7.02
N SER A 240 -2.40 -20.52 5.90
CA SER A 240 -2.41 -21.99 5.77
C SER A 240 -1.39 -22.63 6.69
N GLU A 241 -0.22 -22.01 6.83
CA GLU A 241 0.81 -22.43 7.77
C GLU A 241 0.31 -22.35 9.20
N ARG A 242 -0.30 -21.24 9.63
CA ARG A 242 -0.82 -21.06 11.01
C ARG A 242 -1.88 -22.11 11.39
N GLN A 243 -2.58 -22.66 10.40
CA GLN A 243 -3.54 -23.75 10.61
C GLN A 243 -2.88 -25.12 10.74
N ARG A 244 -1.63 -25.27 10.27
CA ARG A 244 -0.88 -26.54 10.22
C ARG A 244 0.28 -26.61 11.21
N PHE A 245 0.85 -25.46 11.57
CA PHE A 245 2.04 -25.29 12.39
C PHE A 245 1.76 -24.22 13.46
N GLU A 246 2.46 -24.29 14.59
CA GLU A 246 2.22 -23.46 15.77
C GLU A 246 2.90 -22.08 15.75
N ARG A 247 3.48 -21.62 14.63
CA ARG A 247 4.09 -20.27 14.60
C ARG A 247 3.01 -19.20 14.72
N SER A 248 3.18 -18.33 15.72
CA SER A 248 2.32 -17.16 15.93
C SER A 248 2.46 -16.15 14.79
N TRP A 249 1.47 -15.27 14.61
CA TRP A 249 1.52 -14.23 13.57
C TRP A 249 2.80 -13.36 13.64
N PRO A 250 3.26 -12.89 14.83
CA PRO A 250 4.57 -12.26 14.98
C PRO A 250 5.76 -13.09 14.44
N GLU A 251 5.82 -14.39 14.73
CA GLU A 251 6.91 -15.25 14.25
C GLU A 251 6.84 -15.50 12.74
N GLN A 252 5.64 -15.50 12.17
CA GLN A 252 5.42 -15.65 10.73
C GLN A 252 5.86 -14.42 9.95
N VAL A 253 5.67 -13.22 10.49
CA VAL A 253 6.03 -11.96 9.80
C VAL A 253 7.46 -11.49 10.07
N LEU A 254 8.12 -12.04 11.09
CA LEU A 254 9.49 -11.71 11.46
C LEU A 254 10.48 -11.70 10.26
N PRO A 255 10.45 -12.68 9.33
CA PRO A 255 11.32 -12.67 8.15
C PRO A 255 11.22 -11.39 7.30
N TYR A 256 10.04 -10.78 7.21
CA TYR A 256 9.82 -9.56 6.42
C TYR A 256 10.50 -8.34 7.04
N ARG A 257 10.70 -8.32 8.36
CA ARG A 257 11.51 -7.30 9.04
C ARG A 257 13.01 -7.53 8.85
N LEU A 258 13.42 -8.79 8.76
CA LEU A 258 14.81 -9.22 8.66
C LEU A 258 15.37 -9.17 7.23
N ALA A 259 14.52 -9.23 6.21
CA ALA A 259 14.92 -9.32 4.81
C ALA A 259 15.39 -7.97 4.20
N SER A 260 16.16 -7.15 4.94
CA SER A 260 16.61 -5.83 4.45
C SER A 260 17.43 -5.89 3.16
N PHE A 261 18.23 -6.95 2.99
CA PHE A 261 19.05 -7.16 1.79
C PHE A 261 18.24 -7.65 0.58
N LEU A 262 17.06 -8.24 0.80
CA LEU A 262 16.17 -8.73 -0.26
C LEU A 262 15.11 -7.69 -0.65
N LEU A 263 14.69 -6.87 0.32
CA LEU A 263 13.54 -5.98 0.15
C LEU A 263 13.93 -4.51 0.05
N ILE A 264 15.19 -4.11 0.28
CA ILE A 264 15.63 -2.71 0.45
C ILE A 264 14.69 -2.00 1.43
N THR A 265 14.80 -2.33 2.72
CA THR A 265 13.89 -1.79 3.74
C THR A 265 14.16 -0.29 3.98
N PRO A 266 13.16 0.58 3.85
CA PRO A 266 13.34 2.01 4.03
C PRO A 266 13.59 2.33 5.50
N THR A 267 14.58 3.17 5.76
CA THR A 267 14.84 3.74 7.08
C THR A 267 13.78 4.80 7.39
N GLY A 268 13.31 4.84 8.64
CA GLY A 268 12.33 5.86 9.07
C GLY A 268 10.87 5.59 8.73
N TRP A 269 10.52 4.44 8.15
CA TRP A 269 9.12 4.03 8.07
C TRP A 269 8.63 3.60 9.44
N THR A 270 7.77 4.45 9.99
CA THR A 270 7.09 4.23 11.26
C THR A 270 6.31 2.91 11.31
N LEU A 271 6.22 2.35 12.52
CA LEU A 271 5.36 1.20 12.80
C LEU A 271 3.99 1.60 13.39
N THR A 272 3.79 2.88 13.67
CA THR A 272 2.64 3.36 14.46
C THR A 272 1.88 4.50 13.80
N GLU A 273 2.54 5.36 13.04
CA GLU A 273 1.84 6.47 12.38
C GLU A 273 0.93 5.94 11.28
N THR A 274 -0.22 6.60 11.16
CA THR A 274 -1.25 6.31 10.17
C THR A 274 -1.32 7.36 9.05
N SER A 275 -0.69 8.52 9.26
CA SER A 275 -0.48 9.58 8.28
C SER A 275 0.60 10.55 8.79
N ARG A 276 0.93 11.58 7.99
CA ARG A 276 1.96 12.58 8.30
C ARG A 276 1.65 13.92 7.64
N ASP A 277 2.08 15.02 8.26
CA ASP A 277 2.05 16.35 7.64
C ASP A 277 2.92 16.41 6.39
N VAL A 278 2.51 17.20 5.41
CA VAL A 278 3.30 17.50 4.21
C VAL A 278 3.66 18.98 4.18
N ARG A 279 4.95 19.30 4.16
CA ARG A 279 5.40 20.68 3.90
C ARG A 279 5.78 20.82 2.43
N LEU A 280 5.07 21.69 1.72
CA LEU A 280 5.40 22.00 0.33
C LEU A 280 6.59 22.98 0.30
N MET A 281 7.75 22.51 -0.19
CA MET A 281 8.95 23.35 -0.34
C MET A 281 8.76 24.47 -1.36
N ARG A 282 9.66 25.46 -1.31
CA ARG A 282 9.62 26.69 -2.11
C ARG A 282 10.13 26.53 -3.52
#